data_AF-A0AA88KLR0-F1
#
_entry.id   AF-A0AA88KLR0-F1
#
_cell.length_a   1.000
_cell.length_b   1.000
_cell.length_c   1.000
_cell.angle_alpha   90.00
_cell.angle_beta   90.00
_cell.angle_gamma   90.00
#
_symmetry.space_group_name_H-M   'P 1'
#
loop_
_entity.id
_entity.type
_entity.pdbx_description
1 polymer ?
#
loop_
_entity_poly.entity_id
_entity_poly.type
_entity_poly.pdbx_seq_one_letter_code
_entity_poly.pdbx_strand_id
1 'polypeptide(L)'
;MPSSTVDSLSKFLQKFELGVLKTMAQKALSETKQDDVQELSNDLIDWAYEQGIKKFIGQLDASTLKKSMAEAGVKDIDANGTKEALGERFLDGVEQDEGGPEGFLSKMEIATLKNFVKILGFETDAKDQQQYAEDISDELLLNGTRMLFDFVDGDTLKHTAKKLNLKVPKSASKSVVQDILLNEVFPGLSPEEEEKPKKEKKSKKSSESSAKQTREEMNEKIKRERPDLPDCKTFDDIFQNYWVDELRDFCKKNDIKSQGNKKDLIKRIIAFNEDPNNKGFTEKKRKRKTGKSSSKKEKKEHTTTNGDASASSTPKEE
;
A
#
# COMPACT_ATOMS: atom_id res chain seq x y z
N MET A 1 13.17 6.59 -24.83
CA MET A 1 11.73 6.45 -25.17
C MET A 1 11.01 6.15 -23.87
N PRO A 2 9.74 6.56 -23.66
CA PRO A 2 8.95 6.00 -22.58
C PRO A 2 8.80 4.48 -22.78
N SER A 3 8.81 3.69 -21.70
CA SER A 3 8.53 2.25 -21.81
C SER A 3 7.10 2.04 -22.34
N SER A 4 6.84 0.89 -22.97
CA SER A 4 5.50 0.61 -23.51
C SER A 4 4.41 0.60 -22.43
N THR A 5 4.82 0.38 -21.18
CA THR A 5 3.96 0.32 -19.99
C THR A 5 3.59 1.71 -19.48
N VAL A 6 4.50 2.69 -19.50
CA VAL A 6 4.19 4.11 -19.24
C VAL A 6 3.12 4.61 -20.22
N ASP A 7 3.36 4.33 -21.51
CA ASP A 7 2.51 4.72 -22.62
C ASP A 7 1.14 4.00 -22.57
N SER A 8 1.07 2.83 -21.95
CA SER A 8 -0.15 2.07 -21.70
C SER A 8 -0.89 2.55 -20.45
N LEU A 9 -0.17 2.93 -19.39
CA LEU A 9 -0.74 3.49 -18.16
C LEU A 9 -1.39 4.85 -18.40
N SER A 10 -0.77 5.75 -19.18
CA SER A 10 -1.40 7.04 -19.52
C SER A 10 -2.69 6.82 -20.30
N LYS A 11 -2.66 5.96 -21.33
CA LYS A 11 -3.86 5.54 -22.09
C LYS A 11 -4.89 4.77 -21.25
N PHE A 12 -4.53 4.26 -20.08
CA PHE A 12 -5.45 3.61 -19.14
C PHE A 12 -6.09 4.62 -18.18
N LEU A 13 -5.28 5.48 -17.55
CA LEU A 13 -5.75 6.56 -16.67
C LEU A 13 -6.67 7.55 -17.42
N GLN A 14 -6.37 7.88 -18.68
CA GLN A 14 -7.23 8.71 -19.53
C GLN A 14 -8.65 8.15 -19.74
N LYS A 15 -8.90 6.87 -19.44
CA LYS A 15 -10.24 6.25 -19.49
C LYS A 15 -11.04 6.43 -18.19
N PHE A 16 -10.43 6.97 -17.12
CA PHE A 16 -11.08 7.19 -15.83
C PHE A 16 -11.95 8.45 -15.88
N GLU A 17 -12.93 8.56 -14.97
CA GLU A 17 -13.68 9.81 -14.82
C GLU A 17 -12.76 10.91 -14.25
N LEU A 18 -12.81 12.13 -14.79
CA LEU A 18 -12.01 13.26 -14.32
C LEU A 18 -12.11 13.51 -12.81
N GLY A 19 -13.28 13.26 -12.21
CA GLY A 19 -13.46 13.35 -10.75
C GLY A 19 -12.63 12.34 -9.95
N VAL A 20 -12.36 11.16 -10.52
CA VAL A 20 -11.49 10.14 -9.91
C VAL A 20 -10.03 10.53 -10.03
N LEU A 21 -9.59 10.98 -11.21
CA LEU A 21 -8.23 11.49 -11.42
C LEU A 21 -7.93 12.69 -10.51
N LYS A 22 -8.86 13.64 -10.40
CA LYS A 22 -8.76 14.77 -9.46
C LYS A 22 -8.71 14.31 -8.00
N THR A 23 -9.42 13.24 -7.64
CA THR A 23 -9.36 12.67 -6.28
C THR A 23 -7.98 12.07 -5.97
N MET A 24 -7.35 11.40 -6.94
CA MET A 24 -5.96 10.94 -6.82
C MET A 24 -5.01 12.13 -6.72
N ALA A 25 -5.12 13.09 -7.63
CA ALA A 25 -4.20 14.21 -7.76
C ALA A 25 -4.27 15.17 -6.57
N GLN A 26 -5.44 15.45 -5.99
CA GLN A 26 -5.59 16.22 -4.74
C GLN A 26 -5.03 15.51 -3.48
N LYS A 27 -4.51 14.29 -3.63
CA LYS A 27 -3.86 13.51 -2.55
C LYS A 27 -2.38 13.24 -2.83
N ALA A 28 -2.03 13.07 -4.10
CA ALA A 28 -0.66 12.93 -4.58
C ALA A 28 0.08 14.29 -4.66
N LEU A 29 -0.53 15.23 -5.38
CA LEU A 29 0.04 16.53 -5.74
C LEU A 29 -0.53 17.59 -4.79
N SER A 30 0.34 18.22 -3.99
CA SER A 30 -0.09 19.09 -2.89
C SER A 30 -0.96 20.29 -3.32
N GLU A 31 -0.75 20.79 -4.54
CA GLU A 31 -1.70 21.64 -5.24
C GLU A 31 -1.78 21.20 -6.72
N THR A 32 -2.97 20.85 -7.21
CA THR A 32 -3.24 20.81 -8.64
C THR A 32 -4.46 21.66 -8.98
N LYS A 33 -4.38 22.36 -10.11
CA LYS A 33 -5.48 23.12 -10.73
C LYS A 33 -5.82 22.56 -12.11
N GLN A 34 -5.33 21.36 -12.42
CA GLN A 34 -5.42 20.78 -13.73
C GLN A 34 -6.84 20.28 -14.03
N ASP A 35 -7.37 20.71 -15.16
CA ASP A 35 -8.70 20.34 -15.67
C ASP A 35 -8.61 19.36 -16.85
N ASP A 36 -7.47 19.31 -17.56
CA ASP A 36 -7.25 18.35 -18.64
C ASP A 36 -6.98 16.92 -18.13
N VAL A 37 -7.47 15.93 -18.86
CA VAL A 37 -7.39 14.50 -18.50
C VAL A 37 -6.02 13.89 -18.85
N GLN A 38 -5.37 14.34 -19.92
CA GLN A 38 -4.08 13.82 -20.38
C GLN A 38 -2.95 14.40 -19.52
N GLU A 39 -2.92 15.71 -19.30
CA GLU A 39 -1.91 16.36 -18.43
C GLU A 39 -2.02 15.79 -17.00
N LEU A 40 -3.24 15.71 -16.45
CA LEU A 40 -3.46 15.12 -15.12
C LEU A 40 -3.11 13.62 -15.04
N SER A 41 -3.23 12.86 -16.12
CA SER A 41 -2.80 11.45 -16.15
C SER A 41 -1.28 11.33 -16.14
N ASN A 42 -0.56 12.26 -16.76
CA ASN A 42 0.90 12.28 -16.79
C ASN A 42 1.48 12.74 -15.44
N ASP A 43 0.96 13.84 -14.86
CA ASP A 43 1.36 14.31 -13.52
C ASP A 43 1.25 13.19 -12.46
N LEU A 44 0.22 12.34 -12.58
CA LEU A 44 0.00 11.19 -11.71
C LEU A 44 1.02 10.06 -11.95
N ILE A 45 1.44 9.83 -13.20
CA ILE A 45 2.43 8.79 -13.55
C ILE A 45 3.82 9.16 -13.04
N ASP A 46 4.22 10.42 -13.19
CA ASP A 46 5.51 10.90 -12.71
C ASP A 46 5.57 10.78 -11.17
N TRP A 47 4.51 11.18 -10.47
CA TRP A 47 4.36 10.95 -9.02
C TRP A 47 4.39 9.45 -8.65
N ALA A 48 3.75 8.59 -9.45
CA ALA A 48 3.77 7.15 -9.21
C ALA A 48 5.20 6.58 -9.32
N TYR A 49 5.96 6.97 -10.34
CA TYR A 49 7.38 6.61 -10.42
C TYR A 49 8.16 7.10 -9.20
N GLU A 50 8.04 8.39 -8.85
CA GLU A 50 8.74 9.00 -7.71
C GLU A 50 8.46 8.22 -6.40
N GLN A 51 7.19 7.92 -6.10
CA GLN A 51 6.84 7.17 -4.89
C GLN A 51 7.21 5.67 -4.95
N GLY A 52 7.20 5.07 -6.14
CA GLY A 52 7.71 3.71 -6.37
C GLY A 52 9.20 3.61 -6.06
N ILE A 53 9.98 4.55 -6.60
CA ILE A 53 11.43 4.68 -6.38
C ILE A 53 11.71 4.98 -4.90
N LYS A 54 11.02 5.94 -4.27
CA LYS A 54 11.19 6.27 -2.83
C LYS A 54 10.84 5.09 -1.92
N LYS A 55 9.79 4.32 -2.23
CA LYS A 55 9.46 3.07 -1.51
C LYS A 55 10.60 2.05 -1.58
N PHE A 56 11.18 1.86 -2.76
CA PHE A 56 12.26 0.93 -3.02
C PHE A 56 13.59 1.36 -2.36
N ILE A 57 13.98 2.63 -2.48
CA ILE A 57 15.11 3.24 -1.74
C ILE A 57 14.96 3.00 -0.23
N GLY A 58 13.73 3.09 0.29
CA GLY A 58 13.39 2.76 1.67
C GLY A 58 13.80 1.34 2.10
N GLN A 59 13.86 0.38 1.17
CA GLN A 59 14.26 -1.02 1.41
C GLN A 59 15.78 -1.26 1.24
N LEU A 60 16.48 -0.43 0.46
CA LEU A 60 17.92 -0.58 0.22
C LEU A 60 18.77 -0.23 1.45
N ASP A 61 19.96 -0.82 1.57
CA ASP A 61 20.99 -0.36 2.51
C ASP A 61 21.94 0.66 1.86
N ALA A 62 22.70 1.38 2.69
CA ALA A 62 23.60 2.45 2.25
C ALA A 62 24.81 1.95 1.43
N SER A 63 25.22 0.68 1.56
CA SER A 63 26.27 0.08 0.72
C SER A 63 25.72 -0.27 -0.66
N THR A 64 24.50 -0.80 -0.70
CA THR A 64 23.78 -1.11 -1.95
C THR A 64 23.51 0.16 -2.76
N LEU A 65 23.01 1.24 -2.13
CA LEU A 65 22.83 2.56 -2.75
C LEU A 65 24.14 3.13 -3.33
N LYS A 66 25.25 3.02 -2.59
CA LYS A 66 26.58 3.47 -3.06
C LYS A 66 27.08 2.67 -4.26
N LYS A 67 26.91 1.33 -4.25
CA LYS A 67 27.30 0.45 -5.36
C LYS A 67 26.50 0.76 -6.63
N SER A 68 25.18 0.81 -6.54
CA SER A 68 24.31 1.04 -7.70
C SER A 68 24.49 2.44 -8.31
N MET A 69 24.62 3.49 -7.49
CA MET A 69 24.92 4.84 -7.98
C MET A 69 26.29 4.90 -8.69
N ALA A 70 27.31 4.22 -8.17
CA ALA A 70 28.63 4.19 -8.80
C ALA A 70 28.62 3.46 -10.15
N GLU A 71 27.86 2.37 -10.28
CA GLU A 71 27.67 1.65 -11.54
C GLU A 71 26.89 2.47 -12.57
N ALA A 72 25.82 3.15 -12.16
CA ALA A 72 25.05 4.06 -13.01
C ALA A 72 25.81 5.33 -13.41
N GLY A 73 27.03 5.54 -12.89
CA GLY A 73 27.90 6.68 -13.22
C GLY A 73 27.57 7.98 -12.49
N VAL A 74 26.80 7.92 -11.40
CA VAL A 74 26.48 9.08 -10.56
C VAL A 74 27.76 9.66 -9.96
N LYS A 75 27.94 10.97 -10.10
CA LYS A 75 29.12 11.68 -9.61
C LYS A 75 28.92 12.19 -8.18
N ASP A 76 30.05 12.37 -7.49
CA ASP A 76 30.15 13.03 -6.19
C ASP A 76 29.34 12.33 -5.07
N ILE A 77 29.32 10.99 -5.11
CA ILE A 77 28.70 10.15 -4.08
C ILE A 77 29.51 10.28 -2.78
N ASP A 78 28.90 10.84 -1.73
CA ASP A 78 29.54 10.94 -0.41
C ASP A 78 29.75 9.56 0.21
N ALA A 79 31.02 9.15 0.34
CA ALA A 79 31.43 7.91 1.00
C ALA A 79 30.92 7.78 2.45
N ASN A 80 30.65 8.89 3.13
CA ASN A 80 30.13 8.96 4.51
C ASN A 80 28.66 9.40 4.60
N GLY A 81 27.99 9.63 3.47
CA GLY A 81 26.62 10.15 3.44
C GLY A 81 25.62 9.24 4.16
N THR A 82 24.57 9.83 4.75
CA THR A 82 23.48 9.09 5.42
C THR A 82 22.62 8.35 4.40
N LYS A 83 21.84 7.35 4.83
CA LYS A 83 20.96 6.59 3.92
C LYS A 83 19.98 7.52 3.18
N GLU A 84 19.49 8.54 3.87
CA GLU A 84 18.53 9.52 3.37
C GLU A 84 19.17 10.37 2.27
N ALA A 85 20.35 10.94 2.53
CA ALA A 85 21.09 11.73 1.54
C ALA A 85 21.50 10.89 0.31
N LEU A 86 21.87 9.62 0.51
CA LEU A 86 22.15 8.68 -0.57
C LEU A 86 20.89 8.26 -1.34
N GLY A 87 19.73 8.30 -0.69
CA GLY A 87 18.43 8.01 -1.27
C GLY A 87 17.97 9.13 -2.21
N GLU A 88 17.93 10.38 -1.72
CA GLU A 88 17.65 11.53 -2.56
C GLU A 88 18.67 11.62 -3.72
N ARG A 89 19.96 11.30 -3.47
CA ARG A 89 20.98 11.28 -4.53
C ARG A 89 20.83 10.14 -5.56
N PHE A 90 20.19 9.03 -5.19
CA PHE A 90 19.81 7.98 -6.13
C PHE A 90 18.63 8.46 -7.01
N LEU A 91 17.65 9.13 -6.40
CA LEU A 91 16.51 9.70 -7.11
C LEU A 91 16.93 10.82 -8.08
N ASP A 92 17.78 11.77 -7.65
CA ASP A 92 18.48 12.75 -8.50
C ASP A 92 19.00 12.08 -9.78
N GLY A 93 19.68 10.93 -9.61
CA GLY A 93 20.32 10.19 -10.70
C GLY A 93 19.31 9.57 -11.68
N VAL A 94 18.17 9.10 -11.18
CA VAL A 94 17.07 8.57 -12.01
C VAL A 94 16.36 9.69 -12.77
N GLU A 95 16.08 10.82 -12.11
CA GLU A 95 15.40 11.98 -12.71
C GLU A 95 16.26 12.70 -13.75
N GLN A 96 17.59 12.65 -13.62
CA GLN A 96 18.54 13.24 -14.56
C GLN A 96 18.92 12.32 -15.74
N ASP A 97 18.32 11.13 -15.85
CA ASP A 97 18.60 10.17 -16.91
C ASP A 97 17.73 10.39 -18.16
N GLU A 98 18.33 10.50 -19.34
CA GLU A 98 17.59 10.64 -20.62
C GLU A 98 16.73 9.41 -20.95
N GLY A 99 17.02 8.25 -20.34
CA GLY A 99 16.18 7.05 -20.39
C GLY A 99 15.29 6.85 -19.15
N GLY A 100 15.25 7.81 -18.22
CA GLY A 100 14.52 7.69 -16.96
C GLY A 100 14.96 6.49 -16.11
N PRO A 101 14.05 5.87 -15.33
CA PRO A 101 14.38 4.73 -14.47
C PRO A 101 15.01 3.55 -15.22
N GLU A 102 14.51 3.23 -16.41
CA GLU A 102 15.04 2.17 -17.29
C GLU A 102 16.47 2.50 -17.78
N GLY A 103 16.69 3.74 -18.26
CA GLY A 103 18.01 4.22 -18.67
C GLY A 103 19.04 4.25 -17.53
N PHE A 104 18.59 4.56 -16.32
CA PHE A 104 19.45 4.56 -15.12
C PHE A 104 19.82 3.14 -14.67
N LEU A 105 18.83 2.24 -14.65
CA LEU A 105 19.01 0.85 -14.21
C LEU A 105 19.83 0.02 -15.21
N SER A 106 19.63 0.21 -16.52
CA SER A 106 20.33 -0.55 -17.58
C SER A 106 21.87 -0.37 -17.57
N LYS A 107 22.38 0.66 -16.89
CA LYS A 107 23.81 0.92 -16.68
C LYS A 107 24.44 0.04 -15.58
N MET A 108 23.62 -0.59 -14.71
CA MET A 108 24.09 -1.33 -13.54
C MET A 108 24.55 -2.76 -13.88
N GLU A 109 25.33 -3.37 -12.99
CA GLU A 109 25.70 -4.78 -13.12
C GLU A 109 24.47 -5.69 -12.97
N ILE A 110 24.40 -6.76 -13.77
CA ILE A 110 23.35 -7.81 -13.62
C ILE A 110 23.32 -8.38 -12.18
N ALA A 111 24.44 -8.38 -11.46
CA ALA A 111 24.49 -8.78 -10.05
C ALA A 111 23.75 -7.81 -9.12
N THR A 112 23.82 -6.50 -9.38
CA THR A 112 23.09 -5.44 -8.67
C THR A 112 21.61 -5.51 -9.00
N LEU A 113 21.26 -5.64 -10.28
CA LEU A 113 19.87 -5.74 -10.74
C LEU A 113 19.16 -7.00 -10.20
N LYS A 114 19.84 -8.16 -10.16
CA LYS A 114 19.30 -9.37 -9.51
C LYS A 114 19.08 -9.20 -8.00
N ASN A 115 19.87 -8.37 -7.32
CA ASN A 115 19.61 -8.01 -5.93
C ASN A 115 18.38 -7.10 -5.80
N PHE A 116 18.15 -6.20 -6.75
CA PHE A 116 16.96 -5.33 -6.78
C PHE A 116 15.66 -6.14 -6.99
N VAL A 117 15.63 -7.07 -7.95
CA VAL A 117 14.52 -8.02 -8.15
C VAL A 117 14.19 -8.76 -6.85
N LYS A 118 15.22 -9.29 -6.16
CA LYS A 118 15.07 -10.01 -4.89
C LYS A 118 14.52 -9.13 -3.76
N ILE A 119 14.85 -7.84 -3.74
CA ILE A 119 14.39 -6.88 -2.73
C ILE A 119 12.93 -6.47 -2.99
N LEU A 120 12.58 -6.23 -4.25
CA LEU A 120 11.20 -5.95 -4.67
C LEU A 120 10.27 -7.17 -4.51
N GLY A 121 10.81 -8.37 -4.71
CA GLY A 121 10.15 -9.64 -4.37
C GLY A 121 9.32 -10.27 -5.49
N PHE A 122 9.65 -9.98 -6.75
CA PHE A 122 8.96 -10.52 -7.94
C PHE A 122 9.80 -11.55 -8.71
N GLU A 123 9.19 -12.23 -9.69
CA GLU A 123 9.84 -13.21 -10.57
C GLU A 123 9.99 -12.64 -12.00
N THR A 124 11.11 -12.92 -12.66
CA THR A 124 11.45 -12.47 -14.02
C THR A 124 12.29 -13.52 -14.74
N ASP A 125 12.16 -13.59 -16.07
CA ASP A 125 13.02 -14.42 -16.93
C ASP A 125 14.13 -13.62 -17.66
N ALA A 126 14.37 -12.37 -17.26
CA ALA A 126 15.35 -11.45 -17.83
C ALA A 126 16.79 -12.01 -17.88
N LYS A 127 17.50 -11.68 -18.96
CA LYS A 127 18.77 -12.33 -19.36
C LYS A 127 19.94 -11.35 -19.44
N ASP A 128 19.66 -10.08 -19.69
CA ASP A 128 20.61 -8.98 -19.83
C ASP A 128 20.17 -7.74 -19.04
N GLN A 129 21.05 -6.73 -18.92
CA GLN A 129 20.79 -5.51 -18.14
C GLN A 129 19.52 -4.77 -18.57
N GLN A 130 19.21 -4.73 -19.87
CA GLN A 130 18.07 -3.99 -20.40
C GLN A 130 16.76 -4.64 -19.97
N GLN A 131 16.63 -5.96 -20.11
CA GLN A 131 15.46 -6.70 -19.64
C GLN A 131 15.26 -6.57 -18.12
N TYR A 132 16.33 -6.63 -17.33
CA TYR A 132 16.21 -6.38 -15.88
C TYR A 132 15.80 -4.94 -15.56
N ALA A 133 16.26 -3.96 -16.33
CA ALA A 133 15.92 -2.55 -16.13
C ALA A 133 14.46 -2.24 -16.49
N GLU A 134 13.96 -2.81 -17.58
CA GLU A 134 12.55 -2.77 -17.99
C GLU A 134 11.66 -3.37 -16.89
N ASP A 135 11.92 -4.63 -16.49
CA ASP A 135 11.13 -5.33 -15.47
C ASP A 135 11.12 -4.61 -14.10
N ILE A 136 12.28 -4.09 -13.66
CA ILE A 136 12.37 -3.33 -12.41
C ILE A 136 11.63 -1.98 -12.53
N SER A 137 11.75 -1.28 -13.67
CA SER A 137 11.04 -0.02 -13.92
C SER A 137 9.53 -0.20 -13.83
N ASP A 138 9.00 -1.28 -14.42
CA ASP A 138 7.58 -1.58 -14.41
C ASP A 138 7.07 -2.00 -13.01
N GLU A 139 7.83 -2.78 -12.24
CA GLU A 139 7.50 -3.08 -10.83
C GLU A 139 7.54 -1.83 -9.95
N LEU A 140 8.46 -0.89 -10.18
CA LEU A 140 8.49 0.41 -9.48
C LEU A 140 7.24 1.24 -9.80
N LEU A 141 6.87 1.35 -11.08
CA LEU A 141 5.67 2.08 -11.52
C LEU A 141 4.39 1.43 -10.98
N LEU A 142 4.31 0.10 -10.99
CA LEU A 142 3.22 -0.66 -10.40
C LEU A 142 3.08 -0.37 -8.89
N ASN A 143 4.20 -0.36 -8.15
CA ASN A 143 4.22 -0.05 -6.73
C ASN A 143 3.70 1.37 -6.42
N GLY A 144 4.05 2.36 -7.25
CA GLY A 144 3.52 3.72 -7.17
C GLY A 144 2.03 3.82 -7.53
N THR A 145 1.62 3.15 -8.61
CA THR A 145 0.22 3.17 -9.08
C THR A 145 -0.72 2.49 -8.08
N ARG A 146 -0.24 1.47 -7.35
CA ARG A 146 -0.95 0.92 -6.18
C ARG A 146 -1.21 1.99 -5.12
N MET A 147 -0.25 2.88 -4.81
CA MET A 147 -0.43 3.99 -3.87
C MET A 147 -1.44 5.04 -4.38
N LEU A 148 -1.43 5.39 -5.67
CA LEU A 148 -2.45 6.27 -6.25
C LEU A 148 -3.86 5.71 -6.06
N PHE A 149 -4.05 4.42 -6.31
CA PHE A 149 -5.35 3.79 -6.12
C PHE A 149 -5.71 3.67 -4.64
N ASP A 150 -4.75 3.78 -3.72
CA ASP A 150 -5.03 3.85 -2.29
C ASP A 150 -5.76 5.14 -1.86
N PHE A 151 -5.65 6.22 -2.64
CA PHE A 151 -6.42 7.47 -2.42
C PHE A 151 -7.90 7.41 -2.81
N VAL A 152 -8.31 6.46 -3.66
CA VAL A 152 -9.70 6.32 -4.15
C VAL A 152 -10.44 5.25 -3.33
N ASP A 153 -11.71 5.45 -2.99
CA ASP A 153 -12.46 4.44 -2.24
C ASP A 153 -12.79 3.18 -3.06
N GLY A 154 -13.07 2.08 -2.36
CA GLY A 154 -13.26 0.77 -2.98
C GLY A 154 -14.54 0.62 -3.80
N ASP A 155 -15.56 1.46 -3.61
CA ASP A 155 -16.80 1.40 -4.40
C ASP A 155 -16.72 2.31 -5.64
N THR A 156 -15.99 3.43 -5.56
CA THR A 156 -15.57 4.22 -6.73
C THR A 156 -14.68 3.40 -7.67
N LEU A 157 -13.67 2.68 -7.16
CA LEU A 157 -12.85 1.77 -7.99
C LEU A 157 -13.69 0.66 -8.66
N LYS A 158 -14.67 0.09 -7.95
CA LYS A 158 -15.62 -0.89 -8.54
C LYS A 158 -16.53 -0.29 -9.60
N HIS A 159 -16.83 1.01 -9.52
CA HIS A 159 -17.62 1.72 -10.52
C HIS A 159 -16.79 2.03 -11.77
N THR A 160 -15.56 2.54 -11.61
CA THR A 160 -14.60 2.71 -12.70
C THR A 160 -14.35 1.39 -13.44
N ALA A 161 -14.03 0.32 -12.73
CA ALA A 161 -13.79 -0.99 -13.34
C ALA A 161 -14.99 -1.52 -14.14
N LYS A 162 -16.24 -1.28 -13.70
CA LYS A 162 -17.44 -1.62 -14.47
C LYS A 162 -17.59 -0.77 -15.73
N LYS A 163 -17.27 0.53 -15.68
CA LYS A 163 -17.27 1.40 -16.87
C LYS A 163 -16.23 0.98 -17.91
N LEU A 164 -15.10 0.44 -17.44
CA LEU A 164 -14.08 -0.21 -18.29
C LEU A 164 -14.48 -1.63 -18.73
N ASN A 165 -15.70 -2.10 -18.43
CA ASN A 165 -16.24 -3.44 -18.73
C ASN A 165 -15.52 -4.62 -18.05
N LEU A 166 -14.74 -4.36 -17.00
CA LEU A 166 -13.98 -5.39 -16.28
C LEU A 166 -14.88 -6.24 -15.36
N LYS A 167 -14.57 -7.53 -15.27
CA LYS A 167 -15.37 -8.54 -14.56
C LYS A 167 -15.12 -8.55 -13.05
N VAL A 168 -15.52 -7.48 -12.35
CA VAL A 168 -15.34 -7.37 -10.90
C VAL A 168 -16.35 -8.23 -10.11
N PRO A 169 -15.90 -9.15 -9.23
CA PRO A 169 -16.79 -9.89 -8.34
C PRO A 169 -17.54 -8.96 -7.37
N LYS A 170 -18.85 -9.20 -7.16
CA LYS A 170 -19.68 -8.37 -6.24
C LYS A 170 -19.14 -8.32 -4.80
N SER A 171 -18.40 -9.33 -4.37
CA SER A 171 -17.79 -9.44 -3.04
C SER A 171 -16.30 -9.08 -2.99
N ALA A 172 -15.73 -8.49 -4.04
CA ALA A 172 -14.31 -8.15 -4.07
C ALA A 172 -13.94 -7.09 -3.01
N SER A 173 -12.82 -7.31 -2.32
CA SER A 173 -12.15 -6.31 -1.49
C SER A 173 -11.50 -5.22 -2.35
N LYS A 174 -10.97 -4.16 -1.72
CA LYS A 174 -10.34 -3.06 -2.46
C LYS A 174 -9.11 -3.53 -3.25
N SER A 175 -8.22 -4.33 -2.64
CA SER A 175 -7.02 -4.87 -3.32
C SER A 175 -7.41 -5.63 -4.58
N VAL A 176 -8.31 -6.61 -4.49
CA VAL A 176 -8.74 -7.41 -5.65
C VAL A 176 -9.27 -6.54 -6.80
N VAL A 177 -9.85 -5.36 -6.52
CA VAL A 177 -10.29 -4.41 -7.57
C VAL A 177 -9.13 -3.56 -8.09
N GLN A 178 -8.16 -3.19 -7.25
CA GLN A 178 -6.89 -2.58 -7.69
C GLN A 178 -6.12 -3.54 -8.60
N ASP A 179 -5.95 -4.80 -8.20
CA ASP A 179 -5.26 -5.84 -8.97
C ASP A 179 -5.97 -6.10 -10.33
N ILE A 180 -7.31 -6.19 -10.34
CA ILE A 180 -8.11 -6.31 -11.60
C ILE A 180 -7.94 -5.09 -12.52
N LEU A 181 -7.86 -3.87 -11.97
CA LEU A 181 -7.62 -2.65 -12.77
C LEU A 181 -6.19 -2.62 -13.30
N LEU A 182 -5.20 -2.94 -12.46
CA LEU A 182 -3.79 -2.88 -12.81
C LEU A 182 -3.39 -3.96 -13.83
N ASN A 183 -4.05 -5.13 -13.84
CA ASN A 183 -3.78 -6.19 -14.83
C ASN A 183 -4.10 -5.80 -16.29
N GLU A 184 -4.81 -4.68 -16.53
CA GLU A 184 -5.00 -4.11 -17.88
C GLU A 184 -3.74 -3.38 -18.41
N VAL A 185 -2.75 -3.14 -17.56
CA VAL A 185 -1.48 -2.46 -17.86
C VAL A 185 -0.27 -3.35 -17.52
N PHE A 186 -0.32 -4.00 -16.35
CA PHE A 186 0.71 -4.89 -15.81
C PHE A 186 0.21 -6.35 -15.83
N PRO A 187 0.32 -7.05 -16.97
CA PRO A 187 -0.23 -8.40 -17.12
C PRO A 187 0.51 -9.40 -16.22
N GLY A 188 -0.25 -10.34 -15.63
CA GLY A 188 0.30 -11.34 -14.72
C GLY A 188 -0.04 -11.06 -13.25
N LEU A 189 -0.66 -9.91 -12.96
CA LEU A 189 -1.33 -9.62 -11.69
C LEU A 189 -2.57 -10.50 -11.50
N SER A 190 -2.33 -11.77 -11.20
CA SER A 190 -3.36 -12.69 -10.72
C SER A 190 -3.83 -12.20 -9.34
N PRO A 191 -5.09 -11.78 -9.18
CA PRO A 191 -5.60 -11.51 -7.84
C PRO A 191 -5.61 -12.84 -7.08
N GLU A 192 -4.82 -12.96 -6.00
CA GLU A 192 -4.87 -14.14 -5.12
C GLU A 192 -6.35 -14.38 -4.77
N GLU A 193 -6.91 -15.53 -5.18
CA GLU A 193 -8.30 -15.84 -4.86
C GLU A 193 -8.43 -15.87 -3.34
N GLU A 194 -9.08 -14.85 -2.75
CA GLU A 194 -9.41 -14.82 -1.33
C GLU A 194 -10.11 -16.15 -1.00
N GLU A 195 -9.39 -17.07 -0.33
CA GLU A 195 -9.90 -18.40 0.01
C GLU A 195 -11.03 -18.25 1.02
N LYS A 196 -12.25 -18.02 0.48
CA LYS A 196 -13.50 -17.97 1.23
C LYS A 196 -13.53 -19.21 2.11
N PRO A 197 -13.63 -19.09 3.44
CA PRO A 197 -13.44 -20.21 4.35
C PRO A 197 -14.44 -21.32 4.05
N LYS A 198 -13.98 -22.33 3.31
CA LYS A 198 -14.78 -23.45 2.81
C LYS A 198 -15.19 -24.29 4.03
N LYS A 199 -16.40 -24.09 4.54
CA LYS A 199 -17.01 -24.96 5.55
C LYS A 199 -16.85 -26.41 5.10
N GLU A 200 -16.14 -27.20 5.90
CA GLU A 200 -15.70 -28.53 5.50
C GLU A 200 -16.89 -29.43 5.10
N LYS A 201 -16.84 -29.95 3.87
CA LYS A 201 -17.56 -31.17 3.48
C LYS A 201 -16.56 -32.17 2.93
N LYS A 202 -16.28 -33.21 3.72
CA LYS A 202 -15.39 -34.32 3.33
C LYS A 202 -16.00 -35.13 2.18
N SER A 203 -15.32 -35.20 1.03
CA SER A 203 -15.21 -36.45 0.23
C SER A 203 -14.21 -36.38 -0.94
N LYS A 204 -13.21 -37.27 -0.90
CA LYS A 204 -12.48 -37.92 -2.03
C LYS A 204 -11.93 -37.07 -3.21
N LYS A 205 -10.63 -36.75 -3.10
CA LYS A 205 -9.51 -37.31 -3.91
C LYS A 205 -9.65 -37.42 -5.45
N SER A 206 -8.91 -36.56 -6.16
CA SER A 206 -7.89 -36.95 -7.17
C SER A 206 -6.96 -35.76 -7.51
N SER A 207 -5.71 -36.02 -7.93
CA SER A 207 -4.76 -35.18 -8.72
C SER A 207 -4.89 -33.64 -8.62
N GLU A 208 -3.90 -32.88 -8.14
CA GLU A 208 -2.51 -32.80 -8.65
C GLU A 208 -1.48 -32.44 -7.56
N SER A 209 -0.19 -32.69 -7.83
CA SER A 209 0.89 -32.57 -6.83
C SER A 209 2.23 -32.18 -7.44
N SER A 210 2.64 -30.92 -7.26
CA SER A 210 4.00 -30.42 -7.56
C SER A 210 4.33 -29.12 -6.79
N ALA A 211 3.44 -28.13 -6.83
CA ALA A 211 3.74 -26.76 -6.37
C ALA A 211 3.52 -26.48 -4.86
N LYS A 212 2.76 -27.31 -4.13
CA LYS A 212 2.32 -26.94 -2.76
C LYS A 212 3.31 -27.30 -1.64
N GLN A 213 4.28 -28.18 -1.93
CA GLN A 213 5.12 -28.81 -0.90
C GLN A 213 6.20 -27.86 -0.33
N THR A 214 6.77 -26.98 -1.17
CA THR A 214 7.84 -26.05 -0.78
C THR A 214 7.40 -24.97 0.22
N ARG A 215 6.17 -24.44 0.12
CA ARG A 215 5.67 -23.39 1.05
C ARG A 215 5.33 -23.96 2.43
N GLU A 216 4.94 -25.23 2.53
CA GLU A 216 4.73 -25.91 3.81
C GLU A 216 6.08 -26.29 4.46
N GLU A 217 7.06 -26.78 3.68
CA GLU A 217 8.41 -27.10 4.17
C GLU A 217 9.20 -25.86 4.63
N MET A 218 9.10 -24.70 3.94
CA MET A 218 9.69 -23.44 4.42
C MET A 218 9.04 -22.94 5.71
N ASN A 219 7.71 -23.01 5.82
CA ASN A 219 7.01 -22.64 7.04
C ASN A 219 7.36 -23.56 8.22
N GLU A 220 7.52 -24.87 7.97
CA GLU A 220 8.05 -25.81 8.96
C GLU A 220 9.48 -25.46 9.40
N LYS A 221 10.35 -25.06 8.47
CA LYS A 221 11.73 -24.68 8.81
C LYS A 221 11.79 -23.41 9.68
N ILE A 222 11.05 -22.35 9.29
CA ILE A 222 10.95 -21.11 10.08
C ILE A 222 10.36 -21.38 11.48
N LYS A 223 9.40 -22.31 11.61
CA LYS A 223 8.85 -22.72 12.91
C LYS A 223 9.84 -23.45 13.83
N ARG A 224 10.91 -24.04 13.29
CA ARG A 224 11.95 -24.77 14.05
C ARG A 224 13.15 -23.90 14.43
N GLU A 225 13.39 -22.81 13.71
CA GLU A 225 14.56 -21.93 13.90
C GLU A 225 14.24 -20.68 14.76
N ARG A 226 12.97 -20.40 15.04
CA ARG A 226 12.55 -19.29 15.92
C ARG A 226 12.67 -19.63 17.43
N PRO A 227 13.05 -18.68 18.30
CA PRO A 227 13.03 -18.86 19.75
C PRO A 227 11.59 -18.98 20.28
N ASP A 228 11.39 -19.77 21.33
CA ASP A 228 10.06 -20.01 21.91
C ASP A 228 9.46 -18.76 22.57
N LEU A 229 8.12 -18.66 22.59
CA LEU A 229 7.40 -17.46 23.05
C LEU A 229 7.74 -16.96 24.47
N PRO A 230 8.10 -17.80 25.47
CA PRO A 230 8.57 -17.33 26.78
C PRO A 230 9.94 -16.64 26.75
N ASP A 231 10.81 -17.02 25.81
CA ASP A 231 12.18 -16.48 25.70
C ASP A 231 12.25 -15.16 24.92
N CYS A 232 11.24 -14.89 24.09
CA CYS A 232 11.07 -13.63 23.39
C CYS A 232 10.80 -12.46 24.36
N LYS A 233 11.72 -11.49 24.39
CA LYS A 233 11.66 -10.32 25.30
C LYS A 233 11.30 -9.01 24.61
N THR A 234 11.48 -8.89 23.30
CA THR A 234 11.14 -7.64 22.58
C THR A 234 9.79 -7.73 21.87
N PHE A 235 9.21 -6.57 21.56
CA PHE A 235 7.97 -6.49 20.78
C PHE A 235 8.17 -7.01 19.35
N ASP A 236 9.33 -6.70 18.75
CA ASP A 236 9.57 -6.94 17.34
C ASP A 236 9.93 -8.40 17.04
N ASP A 237 10.63 -9.11 17.94
CA ASP A 237 10.85 -10.56 17.86
C ASP A 237 9.51 -11.31 17.68
N ILE A 238 8.53 -10.97 18.52
CA ILE A 238 7.20 -11.60 18.51
C ILE A 238 6.35 -11.06 17.36
N PHE A 239 6.52 -9.78 16.97
CA PHE A 239 5.78 -9.21 15.85
C PHE A 239 6.20 -9.83 14.51
N GLN A 240 7.48 -10.20 14.33
CA GLN A 240 7.99 -10.80 13.11
C GLN A 240 7.78 -12.33 13.06
N ASN A 241 8.16 -13.07 14.12
CA ASN A 241 8.27 -14.53 14.06
C ASN A 241 6.98 -15.33 14.32
N TYR A 242 5.87 -14.67 14.68
CA TYR A 242 4.64 -15.35 15.12
C TYR A 242 3.36 -14.87 14.43
N TRP A 243 2.47 -15.82 14.14
CA TRP A 243 1.15 -15.56 13.56
C TRP A 243 0.11 -15.24 14.64
N VAL A 244 -0.95 -14.52 14.27
CA VAL A 244 -1.97 -14.04 15.22
C VAL A 244 -2.59 -15.19 16.03
N ASP A 245 -2.85 -16.33 15.38
CA ASP A 245 -3.50 -17.46 16.03
C ASP A 245 -2.56 -18.23 16.96
N GLU A 246 -1.26 -18.29 16.65
CA GLU A 246 -0.23 -18.83 17.55
C GLU A 246 -0.15 -18.02 18.85
N LEU A 247 -0.22 -16.69 18.73
CA LEU A 247 -0.27 -15.77 19.89
C LEU A 247 -1.58 -15.94 20.68
N ARG A 248 -2.72 -16.17 20.01
CA ARG A 248 -3.99 -16.48 20.69
C ARG A 248 -3.93 -17.81 21.43
N ASP A 249 -3.30 -18.83 20.86
CA ASP A 249 -3.19 -20.15 21.46
C ASP A 249 -2.19 -20.18 22.62
N PHE A 250 -1.09 -19.44 22.54
CA PHE A 250 -0.23 -19.19 23.70
C PHE A 250 -0.99 -18.47 24.82
N CYS A 251 -1.79 -17.44 24.49
CA CYS A 251 -2.63 -16.77 25.48
C CYS A 251 -3.64 -17.73 26.14
N LYS A 252 -4.33 -18.58 25.36
CA LYS A 252 -5.25 -19.61 25.89
C LYS A 252 -4.54 -20.59 26.83
N LYS A 253 -3.36 -21.10 26.44
CA LYS A 253 -2.58 -22.08 27.23
C LYS A 253 -2.12 -21.53 28.58
N ASN A 254 -1.81 -20.23 28.64
CA ASN A 254 -1.31 -19.56 29.84
C ASN A 254 -2.39 -18.78 30.62
N ASP A 255 -3.68 -18.95 30.27
CA ASP A 255 -4.81 -18.26 30.91
C ASP A 255 -4.71 -16.71 30.85
N ILE A 256 -4.17 -16.21 29.73
CA ILE A 256 -4.07 -14.78 29.38
C ILE A 256 -5.24 -14.41 28.47
N LYS A 257 -5.80 -13.19 28.60
CA LYS A 257 -6.87 -12.70 27.72
C LYS A 257 -6.45 -12.75 26.23
N SER A 258 -7.04 -13.66 25.45
CA SER A 258 -6.71 -13.93 24.03
C SER A 258 -7.48 -13.06 23.01
N GLN A 259 -8.26 -12.07 23.47
CA GLN A 259 -9.02 -11.13 22.63
C GLN A 259 -8.25 -9.83 22.37
N GLY A 260 -8.17 -9.39 21.10
CA GLY A 260 -7.47 -8.17 20.71
C GLY A 260 -6.84 -8.26 19.31
N ASN A 261 -6.18 -7.18 18.91
CA ASN A 261 -5.33 -7.14 17.70
C ASN A 261 -3.94 -7.77 17.98
N LYS A 262 -3.10 -7.97 16.95
CA LYS A 262 -1.76 -8.59 17.10
C LYS A 262 -0.89 -7.87 18.15
N LYS A 263 -0.87 -6.53 18.14
CA LYS A 263 -0.08 -5.70 19.06
C LYS A 263 -0.57 -5.81 20.50
N ASP A 264 -1.87 -5.97 20.73
CA ASP A 264 -2.44 -6.18 22.08
C ASP A 264 -2.04 -7.53 22.68
N LEU A 265 -1.97 -8.59 21.84
CA LEU A 265 -1.56 -9.93 22.27
C LEU A 265 -0.07 -9.93 22.66
N ILE A 266 0.79 -9.40 21.79
CA ILE A 266 2.24 -9.30 22.05
C ILE A 266 2.52 -8.58 23.36
N LYS A 267 1.87 -7.43 23.61
CA LYS A 267 2.03 -6.67 24.86
C LYS A 267 1.63 -7.44 26.12
N ARG A 268 0.68 -8.39 26.03
CA ARG A 268 0.32 -9.25 27.17
C ARG A 268 1.26 -10.44 27.33
N ILE A 269 1.80 -10.96 26.23
CA ILE A 269 2.79 -12.04 26.26
C ILE A 269 4.08 -11.54 26.89
N ILE A 270 4.60 -10.37 26.48
CA ILE A 270 5.79 -9.76 27.12
C ILE A 270 5.53 -9.48 28.60
N ALA A 271 4.40 -8.86 28.95
CA ALA A 271 4.07 -8.57 30.34
C ALA A 271 3.87 -9.82 31.23
N PHE A 272 3.57 -10.99 30.62
CA PHE A 272 3.51 -12.29 31.28
C PHE A 272 4.87 -12.99 31.36
N ASN A 273 5.74 -12.80 30.35
CA ASN A 273 7.13 -13.25 30.38
C ASN A 273 7.95 -12.45 31.43
N GLU A 274 7.59 -11.18 31.68
CA GLU A 274 8.15 -10.33 32.73
C GLU A 274 7.58 -10.67 34.14
N ASP A 275 6.29 -10.93 34.25
CA ASP A 275 5.63 -11.40 35.48
C ASP A 275 4.56 -12.46 35.16
N PRO A 276 4.80 -13.75 35.45
CA PRO A 276 3.84 -14.84 35.22
C PRO A 276 2.50 -14.71 35.96
N ASN A 277 2.37 -13.80 36.93
CA ASN A 277 1.10 -13.50 37.59
C ASN A 277 0.23 -12.52 36.76
N ASN A 278 0.81 -11.83 35.79
CA ASN A 278 0.17 -10.79 34.99
C ASN A 278 -0.66 -11.36 33.83
N LYS A 279 -1.80 -11.98 34.17
CA LYS A 279 -2.78 -12.52 33.19
C LYS A 279 -3.49 -11.47 32.31
N GLY A 280 -3.07 -10.21 32.43
CA GLY A 280 -3.41 -9.11 31.53
C GLY A 280 -4.22 -8.00 32.20
N PHE A 281 -3.99 -6.77 31.74
CA PHE A 281 -4.64 -5.55 32.23
C PHE A 281 -6.16 -5.68 32.38
N THR A 282 -6.65 -5.57 33.62
CA THR A 282 -8.07 -5.32 33.88
C THR A 282 -8.48 -4.00 33.24
N GLU A 283 -9.41 -4.03 32.29
CA GLU A 283 -9.94 -2.82 31.68
C GLU A 283 -10.54 -1.90 32.74
N LYS A 284 -9.97 -0.69 32.89
CA LYS A 284 -10.60 0.40 33.66
C LYS A 284 -11.96 0.69 33.04
N LYS A 285 -13.03 0.13 33.64
CA LYS A 285 -14.42 0.27 33.18
C LYS A 285 -14.72 1.73 32.88
N ARG A 286 -14.77 2.09 31.60
CA ARG A 286 -15.11 3.45 31.14
C ARG A 286 -16.50 3.79 31.68
N LYS A 287 -16.58 4.68 32.69
CA LYS A 287 -17.85 5.14 33.25
C LYS A 287 -18.68 5.77 32.13
N ARG A 288 -19.70 5.06 31.64
CA ARG A 288 -20.72 5.61 30.73
C ARG A 288 -21.35 6.82 31.43
N LYS A 289 -21.15 8.03 30.89
CA LYS A 289 -21.92 9.21 31.29
C LYS A 289 -23.40 8.91 31.02
N THR A 290 -24.14 8.65 32.09
CA THR A 290 -25.60 8.51 32.08
C THR A 290 -26.18 9.75 32.74
N GLY A 291 -27.29 10.23 32.17
CA GLY A 291 -27.86 11.54 32.49
C GLY A 291 -27.44 12.62 31.46
N LYS A 292 -28.30 13.58 31.12
CA LYS A 292 -29.60 13.88 31.73
C LYS A 292 -30.62 14.30 30.66
N SER A 293 -31.74 13.60 30.57
CA SER A 293 -32.94 14.08 29.90
C SER A 293 -33.69 15.03 30.85
N SER A 294 -34.12 16.17 30.34
CA SER A 294 -35.04 17.08 31.05
C SER A 294 -35.75 17.99 30.06
N SER A 295 -36.90 17.54 29.57
CA SER A 295 -37.82 18.32 28.75
C SER A 295 -38.75 19.16 29.65
N LYS A 296 -38.86 20.46 29.38
CA LYS A 296 -40.06 21.25 29.72
C LYS A 296 -40.27 22.42 28.74
N LYS A 297 -41.48 22.98 28.77
CA LYS A 297 -42.18 23.63 27.64
C LYS A 297 -42.94 24.86 28.14
N GLU A 298 -42.72 26.01 27.50
CA GLU A 298 -43.46 27.30 27.55
C GLU A 298 -42.88 28.13 26.37
N LYS A 299 -43.57 28.76 25.41
CA LYS A 299 -44.97 29.12 25.07
C LYS A 299 -45.52 30.49 25.54
N LYS A 300 -45.24 31.50 24.71
CA LYS A 300 -46.03 32.72 24.36
C LYS A 300 -45.37 33.28 23.07
N GLU A 301 -46.03 33.72 21.98
CA GLU A 301 -47.11 34.73 21.79
C GLU A 301 -46.68 36.14 22.23
N HIS A 302 -46.75 37.22 21.44
CA HIS A 302 -47.33 37.49 20.09
C HIS A 302 -46.27 38.29 19.24
N THR A 303 -46.42 39.02 18.10
CA THR A 303 -47.51 39.67 17.32
C THR A 303 -47.09 39.82 15.83
N THR A 304 -47.99 40.30 14.95
CA THR A 304 -47.87 40.49 13.48
C THR A 304 -47.52 41.92 13.03
N THR A 305 -46.81 42.07 11.89
CA THR A 305 -47.03 43.01 10.73
C THR A 305 -45.93 42.71 9.68
N ASN A 306 -46.16 42.48 8.37
CA ASN A 306 -46.84 43.22 7.27
C ASN A 306 -46.07 44.46 6.74
N GLY A 307 -45.96 44.56 5.40
CA GLY A 307 -45.24 45.61 4.63
C GLY A 307 -43.87 45.14 4.11
N ASP A 308 -43.48 45.02 2.83
CA ASP A 308 -44.04 45.22 1.47
C ASP A 308 -43.12 46.14 0.60
N ALA A 309 -43.16 45.90 -0.73
CA ALA A 309 -42.49 46.50 -1.90
C ALA A 309 -41.43 47.63 -1.80
N SER A 310 -40.32 47.46 -2.55
CA SER A 310 -39.67 48.39 -3.54
C SER A 310 -38.17 48.05 -3.64
N ALA A 311 -37.54 47.68 -4.76
CA ALA A 311 -37.54 48.17 -6.16
C ALA A 311 -36.65 49.43 -6.39
N SER A 312 -36.00 49.47 -7.57
CA SER A 312 -34.93 50.40 -8.00
C SER A 312 -33.56 50.27 -7.29
N SER A 313 -32.40 50.52 -7.93
CA SER A 313 -32.10 50.65 -9.38
C SER A 313 -30.59 50.61 -9.65
N THR A 314 -30.18 50.11 -10.82
CA THR A 314 -28.85 50.34 -11.44
C THR A 314 -28.70 51.83 -11.86
N PRO A 315 -27.48 52.36 -12.07
CA PRO A 315 -26.87 52.26 -13.41
C PRO A 315 -25.34 52.03 -13.41
N LYS A 316 -24.75 52.04 -14.62
CA LYS A 316 -23.30 52.02 -14.88
C LYS A 316 -22.73 53.44 -14.88
N GLU A 317 -21.44 53.56 -14.59
CA GLU A 317 -20.37 54.27 -15.34
C GLU A 317 -19.08 54.10 -14.50
N GLU A 318 -17.86 54.08 -15.06
CA GLU A 318 -17.39 54.35 -16.43
C GLU A 318 -16.41 53.24 -16.89
#